data_AF-A0A2D9PF12-F1
#
_entry.id   AF-A0A2D9PF12-F1
#
_cell.length_a   1.000
_cell.length_b   1.000
_cell.length_c   1.000
_cell.angle_alpha   90.00
_cell.angle_beta   90.00
_cell.angle_gamma   90.00
#
_symmetry.space_group_name_H-M   'P 1'
#
loop_
_entity.id
_entity.type
_entity.pdbx_description
1 polymer ?
#
loop_
_entity_poly.entity_id
_entity_poly.type
_entity_poly.pdbx_seq_one_letter_code
_entity_poly.pdbx_strand_id
1 'polypeptide(L)'
;MNFIITVLLNIVFSWSINDYIIIDTIEFKVVKKGNSDRKYIWLHGDEQTAKMALEHHINRYGGTAFFIMNNLRDVEFHGGLIDPNRIFSSYGAKRNIHKYNPHWPATKKQQLLDGLNKDRPSFLKAIFPTNGGLLIALHNNYKGYNVHEEVAISDSISIKKDQNPRDFYLCTNREDFELLAKSPFNVVLQENSPKKDNGSLSWAAIDNNVRYINIETRLGWLSMQKRMLVYIEKNLQ
;
A
#
# COMPACT_ATOMS: atom_id res chain seq x y z
N MET A 1 -30.12 21.33 -51.99
CA MET A 1 -29.79 19.95 -51.63
C MET A 1 -28.28 19.89 -51.41
N ASN A 2 -27.81 20.06 -50.17
CA ASN A 2 -26.40 19.88 -49.80
C ASN A 2 -26.38 19.12 -48.47
N PHE A 3 -25.97 17.86 -48.53
CA PHE A 3 -25.79 16.98 -47.39
C PHE A 3 -24.48 17.34 -46.69
N ILE A 4 -24.55 17.78 -45.43
CA ILE A 4 -23.39 17.83 -44.55
C ILE A 4 -23.18 16.41 -44.01
N ILE A 5 -22.10 15.76 -44.43
CA ILE A 5 -21.66 14.48 -43.87
C ILE A 5 -20.89 14.79 -42.59
N THR A 6 -21.49 14.50 -41.44
CA THR A 6 -20.79 14.52 -40.15
C THR A 6 -20.03 13.20 -40.00
N VAL A 7 -18.70 13.26 -40.04
CA VAL A 7 -17.83 12.11 -39.74
C VAL A 7 -17.75 11.96 -38.22
N LEU A 8 -18.32 10.88 -37.69
CA LEU A 8 -18.15 10.45 -36.31
C LEU A 8 -16.71 9.95 -36.11
N LEU A 9 -15.93 10.66 -35.31
CA LEU A 9 -14.60 10.25 -34.88
C LEU A 9 -14.75 9.08 -33.89
N ASN A 10 -14.43 7.86 -34.31
CA ASN A 10 -14.29 6.73 -33.40
C ASN A 10 -13.02 6.91 -32.57
N ILE A 11 -13.19 7.26 -31.29
CA ILE A 11 -12.10 7.23 -30.32
C ILE A 11 -11.82 5.77 -30.00
N VAL A 12 -10.75 5.23 -30.59
CA VAL A 12 -10.20 3.94 -30.22
C VAL A 12 -9.58 4.09 -28.83
N PHE A 13 -10.19 3.47 -27.81
CA PHE A 13 -9.55 3.32 -26.50
C PHE A 13 -8.27 2.50 -26.68
N SER A 14 -7.13 3.18 -26.49
CA SER A 14 -5.82 2.55 -26.42
C SER A 14 -5.81 1.51 -25.31
N TRP A 15 -5.48 0.27 -25.68
CA TRP A 15 -5.22 -0.81 -24.74
C TRP A 15 -3.95 -0.48 -23.96
N SER A 16 -4.07 -0.41 -22.63
CA SER A 16 -2.95 -0.17 -21.71
C SER A 16 -1.82 -1.18 -21.99
N ILE A 17 -0.64 -0.67 -22.34
CA ILE A 17 0.61 -1.39 -22.10
C ILE A 17 0.61 -1.72 -20.60
N ASN A 18 0.98 -2.95 -20.21
CA ASN A 18 1.15 -3.26 -18.80
C ASN A 18 2.36 -2.43 -18.33
N ASP A 19 2.10 -1.33 -17.62
CA ASP A 19 3.15 -0.53 -17.03
C ASP A 19 3.69 -1.25 -15.77
N TYR A 20 5.00 -1.22 -15.58
CA TYR A 20 5.67 -1.77 -14.40
C TYR A 20 6.52 -0.69 -13.75
N ILE A 21 6.63 -0.73 -12.42
CA ILE A 21 7.65 0.00 -11.67
C ILE A 21 8.49 -0.99 -10.88
N ILE A 22 9.75 -0.65 -10.65
CA ILE A 22 10.72 -1.56 -10.06
C ILE A 22 11.46 -0.81 -8.95
N ILE A 23 11.72 -1.50 -7.84
CA ILE A 23 12.70 -1.11 -6.83
C ILE A 23 13.71 -2.25 -6.71
N ASP A 24 14.94 -2.01 -7.16
CA ASP A 24 15.97 -3.04 -7.29
C ASP A 24 15.50 -4.22 -8.17
N THR A 25 15.30 -5.43 -7.64
CA THR A 25 14.72 -6.58 -8.38
C THR A 25 13.21 -6.76 -8.16
N ILE A 26 12.58 -5.91 -7.35
CA ILE A 26 11.18 -6.10 -6.93
C ILE A 26 10.26 -5.35 -7.88
N GLU A 27 9.49 -6.11 -8.67
CA GLU A 27 8.60 -5.57 -9.69
C GLU A 27 7.17 -5.38 -9.17
N PHE A 28 6.53 -4.31 -9.62
CA PHE A 28 5.11 -4.05 -9.38
C PHE A 28 4.41 -3.78 -10.71
N LYS A 29 3.34 -4.50 -10.97
CA LYS A 29 2.42 -4.21 -12.07
C LYS A 29 1.57 -2.99 -11.71
N VAL A 30 1.49 -2.03 -12.63
CA VAL A 30 0.67 -0.83 -12.51
C VAL A 30 -0.64 -1.03 -13.26
N VAL A 31 -1.76 -0.74 -12.59
CA VAL A 31 -3.09 -0.71 -13.20
C VAL A 31 -3.71 0.65 -12.94
N LYS A 32 -3.92 1.42 -14.01
CA LYS A 32 -4.57 2.74 -13.96
C LYS A 32 -5.98 2.67 -14.55
N LYS A 33 -6.95 3.25 -13.84
CA LYS A 33 -8.36 3.35 -14.25
C LYS A 33 -8.88 4.76 -13.96
N GLY A 34 -9.38 5.46 -14.97
CA GLY A 34 -9.89 6.83 -14.83
C GLY A 34 -8.82 7.88 -14.47
N ASN A 35 -9.29 9.06 -14.06
CA ASN A 35 -8.47 10.23 -13.75
C ASN A 35 -8.60 10.60 -12.26
N SER A 36 -8.16 9.70 -11.38
CA SER A 36 -8.11 9.93 -9.93
C SER A 36 -6.67 9.87 -9.45
N ASP A 37 -6.32 10.74 -8.50
CA ASP A 37 -5.01 10.70 -7.85
C ASP A 37 -4.93 9.68 -6.70
N ARG A 38 -6.02 8.95 -6.45
CA ARG A 38 -6.00 7.84 -5.48
C ARG A 38 -5.00 6.77 -5.91
N LYS A 39 -4.11 6.44 -4.99
CA LYS A 39 -3.10 5.40 -5.15
C LYS A 39 -3.45 4.23 -4.26
N TYR A 40 -3.20 3.03 -4.76
CA TYR A 40 -3.39 1.80 -4.02
C TYR A 40 -2.18 0.91 -4.16
N ILE A 41 -1.82 0.16 -3.13
CA ILE A 41 -0.69 -0.74 -3.20
C ILE A 41 -0.97 -2.05 -2.47
N TRP A 42 -0.55 -3.14 -3.09
CA TRP A 42 -0.60 -4.49 -2.54
C TRP A 42 0.82 -5.07 -2.51
N LEU A 43 1.35 -5.24 -1.30
CA LEU A 43 2.78 -5.49 -1.05
C LEU A 43 3.15 -6.96 -0.83
N HIS A 44 2.22 -7.81 -0.38
CA HIS A 44 2.53 -9.22 -0.08
C HIS A 44 1.74 -10.15 -1.00
N GLY A 45 2.47 -11.00 -1.73
CA GLY A 45 1.92 -11.88 -2.76
C GLY A 45 0.96 -12.96 -2.25
N ASP A 46 1.01 -13.29 -0.97
CA ASP A 46 0.15 -14.29 -0.34
C ASP A 46 -1.18 -13.73 0.19
N GLU A 47 -1.34 -12.40 0.21
CA GLU A 47 -2.53 -11.71 0.75
C GLU A 47 -3.63 -11.56 -0.33
N GLN A 48 -4.11 -12.71 -0.83
CA GLN A 48 -4.99 -12.77 -2.01
C GLN A 48 -6.36 -12.11 -1.82
N THR A 49 -6.88 -12.01 -0.60
CA THR A 49 -8.16 -11.32 -0.35
C THR A 49 -8.02 -9.81 -0.58
N ALA A 50 -6.89 -9.22 -0.20
CA ALA A 50 -6.54 -7.83 -0.45
C ALA A 50 -6.41 -7.57 -1.95
N LYS A 51 -5.73 -8.45 -2.69
CA LYS A 51 -5.66 -8.38 -4.16
C LYS A 51 -7.05 -8.36 -4.79
N MET A 52 -7.91 -9.33 -4.45
CA MET A 52 -9.28 -9.42 -5.00
C MET A 52 -10.13 -8.20 -4.63
N ALA A 53 -10.02 -7.70 -3.40
CA ALA A 53 -10.73 -6.49 -2.97
C ALA A 53 -10.26 -5.27 -3.76
N LEU A 54 -8.95 -5.12 -3.96
CA LEU A 54 -8.36 -4.03 -4.71
C LEU A 54 -8.76 -4.07 -6.19
N GLU A 55 -8.63 -5.23 -6.85
CA GLU A 55 -9.05 -5.42 -8.25
C GLU A 55 -10.53 -5.06 -8.45
N HIS A 56 -11.40 -5.46 -7.53
CA HIS A 56 -12.81 -5.08 -7.58
C HIS A 56 -13.00 -3.56 -7.39
N HIS A 57 -12.27 -2.97 -6.45
CA HIS A 57 -12.42 -1.55 -6.10
C HIS A 57 -11.97 -0.63 -7.24
N ILE A 58 -10.78 -0.86 -7.82
CA ILE A 58 -10.24 0.01 -8.88
C ILE A 58 -11.06 -0.07 -10.17
N ASN A 59 -11.67 -1.21 -10.45
CA ASN A 59 -12.57 -1.35 -11.60
C ASN A 59 -13.86 -0.54 -11.43
N ARG A 60 -14.26 -0.26 -10.19
CA ARG A 60 -15.47 0.48 -9.86
C ARG A 60 -15.24 1.97 -9.65
N TYR A 61 -14.14 2.35 -9.00
CA TYR A 61 -13.89 3.73 -8.55
C TYR A 61 -12.69 4.41 -9.21
N GLY A 62 -11.86 3.65 -9.95
CA GLY A 62 -10.67 4.18 -10.57
C GLY A 62 -9.48 4.35 -9.62
N GLY A 63 -8.48 5.12 -10.07
CA GLY A 63 -7.20 5.34 -9.40
C GLY A 63 -6.06 4.58 -10.07
N THR A 64 -4.91 4.54 -9.39
CA THR A 64 -3.71 3.79 -9.81
C THR A 64 -3.36 2.77 -8.75
N ALA A 65 -3.31 1.48 -9.11
CA ALA A 65 -2.93 0.39 -8.22
C ALA A 65 -1.58 -0.22 -8.61
N PHE A 66 -0.77 -0.51 -7.60
CA PHE A 66 0.52 -1.16 -7.70
C PHE A 66 0.42 -2.56 -7.07
N PHE A 67 0.54 -3.60 -7.90
CA PHE A 67 0.47 -4.99 -7.46
C PHE A 67 1.86 -5.59 -7.51
N ILE A 68 2.38 -6.06 -6.38
CA ILE A 68 3.66 -6.77 -6.38
C ILE A 68 3.59 -8.01 -7.28
N MET A 69 4.63 -8.23 -8.08
CA MET A 69 4.77 -9.42 -8.93
C MET A 69 5.38 -10.56 -8.12
N ASN A 70 4.62 -11.06 -7.14
CA ASN A 70 4.99 -12.18 -6.30
C ASN A 70 3.74 -12.92 -5.82
N ASN A 71 3.87 -14.20 -5.47
CA ASN A 71 2.79 -15.02 -4.89
C ASN A 71 3.06 -15.42 -3.43
N LEU A 72 4.21 -15.03 -2.86
CA LEU A 72 4.62 -15.32 -1.49
C LEU A 72 4.61 -14.05 -0.64
N ARG A 73 4.76 -14.21 0.68
CA ARG A 73 4.91 -13.08 1.60
C ARG A 73 6.19 -12.30 1.34
N ASP A 74 7.31 -13.02 1.35
CA ASP A 74 8.65 -12.51 1.09
C ASP A 74 8.95 -12.65 -0.42
N VAL A 75 9.76 -11.73 -0.96
CA VAL A 75 10.15 -11.73 -2.39
C VAL A 75 11.57 -12.27 -2.58
N GLU A 76 11.82 -12.86 -3.74
CA GLU A 76 13.17 -13.17 -4.19
C GLU A 76 13.99 -11.87 -4.31
N PHE A 77 15.24 -11.92 -3.84
CA PHE A 77 16.15 -10.78 -3.85
C PHE A 77 17.60 -11.27 -3.95
N HIS A 78 18.18 -11.23 -5.15
CA HIS A 78 19.59 -11.58 -5.42
C HIS A 78 20.04 -12.96 -4.90
N GLY A 79 19.20 -13.97 -5.11
CA GLY A 79 19.36 -15.35 -4.64
C GLY A 79 19.03 -15.54 -3.16
N GLY A 80 18.34 -14.58 -2.56
CA GLY A 80 17.90 -14.57 -1.17
C GLY A 80 16.45 -14.14 -1.04
N LEU A 81 16.03 -13.79 0.17
CA LEU A 81 14.67 -13.33 0.45
C LEU A 81 14.68 -11.97 1.15
N ILE A 82 13.58 -11.24 1.02
CA ILE A 82 13.35 -9.98 1.74
C ILE A 82 11.85 -9.75 1.95
N ASP A 83 11.47 -9.14 3.08
CA ASP A 83 10.09 -8.66 3.29
C ASP A 83 9.92 -7.35 2.50
N PRO A 84 9.03 -7.27 1.49
CA PRO A 84 8.88 -6.09 0.64
C PRO A 84 8.30 -4.88 1.39
N ASN A 85 7.71 -5.05 2.58
CA ASN A 85 7.24 -3.97 3.44
C ASN A 85 8.20 -3.64 4.58
N ARG A 86 9.51 -3.91 4.41
CA ARG A 86 10.57 -3.47 5.35
C ARG A 86 11.75 -2.81 4.64
N ILE A 87 11.55 -2.32 3.42
CA ILE A 87 12.62 -1.74 2.56
C ILE A 87 12.52 -0.21 2.38
N PHE A 88 11.50 0.43 2.95
CA PHE A 88 11.19 1.85 2.70
C PHE A 88 11.98 2.84 3.55
N SER A 89 13.00 2.35 4.26
CA SER A 89 14.04 3.16 4.90
C SER A 89 15.38 2.45 4.84
N SER A 90 16.49 3.19 4.95
CA SER A 90 17.84 2.58 4.96
C SER A 90 18.03 1.67 6.18
N TYR A 91 17.57 2.10 7.36
CA TYR A 91 17.68 1.29 8.59
C TYR A 91 16.83 0.02 8.53
N GLY A 92 15.57 0.15 8.10
CA GLY A 92 14.66 -0.98 7.90
C GLY A 92 15.22 -1.97 6.88
N ALA A 93 15.62 -1.49 5.70
CA ALA A 93 16.20 -2.32 4.63
C ALA A 93 17.46 -3.04 5.11
N LYS A 94 18.35 -2.35 5.83
CA LYS A 94 19.55 -2.97 6.41
C LYS A 94 19.17 -4.11 7.34
N ARG A 95 18.27 -3.89 8.31
CA ARG A 95 17.84 -4.95 9.24
C ARG A 95 17.18 -6.12 8.52
N ASN A 96 16.36 -5.82 7.51
CA ASN A 96 15.68 -6.81 6.69
C ASN A 96 16.68 -7.71 5.94
N ILE A 97 17.65 -7.13 5.24
CA ILE A 97 18.74 -7.86 4.56
C ILE A 97 19.49 -8.76 5.55
N HIS A 98 19.82 -8.25 6.74
CA HIS A 98 20.56 -9.03 7.75
C HIS A 98 19.74 -10.20 8.31
N LYS A 99 18.42 -10.00 8.51
CA LYS A 99 17.51 -11.00 9.04
C LYS A 99 17.34 -12.18 8.07
N TYR A 100 17.06 -11.89 6.80
CA TYR A 100 16.73 -12.94 5.82
C TYR A 100 17.97 -13.57 5.20
N ASN A 101 19.08 -12.84 5.11
CA ASN A 101 20.28 -13.28 4.39
C ASN A 101 21.53 -13.27 5.29
N PRO A 102 21.52 -13.94 6.46
CA PRO A 102 22.60 -13.85 7.44
C PRO A 102 23.95 -14.35 6.88
N HIS A 103 23.90 -15.33 5.97
CA HIS A 103 25.07 -15.96 5.34
C HIS A 103 25.77 -15.10 4.29
N TRP A 104 25.19 -13.97 3.84
CA TRP A 104 25.86 -13.11 2.87
C TRP A 104 27.04 -12.34 3.50
N PRO A 105 28.15 -12.15 2.75
CA PRO A 105 29.24 -11.27 3.16
C PRO A 105 28.76 -9.84 3.42
N ALA A 106 29.39 -9.15 4.37
CA ALA A 106 29.05 -7.77 4.71
C ALA A 106 29.12 -6.82 3.50
N THR A 107 30.10 -7.03 2.62
CA THR A 107 30.25 -6.27 1.36
C THR A 107 29.04 -6.42 0.44
N LYS A 108 28.56 -7.65 0.23
CA LYS A 108 27.34 -7.91 -0.55
C LYS A 108 26.12 -7.24 0.09
N LYS A 109 25.95 -7.37 1.41
CA LYS A 109 24.83 -6.73 2.14
C LYS A 109 24.84 -5.21 1.99
N GLN A 110 26.01 -4.58 2.04
CA GLN A 110 26.14 -3.14 1.86
C GLN A 110 25.82 -2.71 0.42
N GLN A 111 26.36 -3.43 -0.58
CA GLN A 111 26.07 -3.15 -1.99
C GLN A 111 24.58 -3.21 -2.31
N LEU A 112 23.86 -4.23 -1.81
CA LEU A 112 22.42 -4.37 -2.02
C LEU A 112 21.60 -3.32 -1.26
N LEU A 113 22.05 -2.91 -0.08
CA LEU A 113 21.45 -1.78 0.64
C LEU A 113 21.62 -0.47 -0.15
N ASP A 114 22.78 -0.25 -0.75
CA ASP A 114 23.05 0.95 -1.56
C ASP A 114 22.19 0.96 -2.83
N GLY A 115 21.96 -0.20 -3.47
CA GLY A 115 21.01 -0.37 -4.57
C GLY A 115 19.59 0.05 -4.18
N LEU A 116 19.04 -0.54 -3.11
CA LEU A 116 17.74 -0.14 -2.57
C LEU A 116 17.67 1.35 -2.22
N ASN A 117 18.74 1.91 -1.62
CA ASN A 117 18.78 3.33 -1.27
C ASN A 117 18.76 4.25 -2.49
N LYS A 118 19.41 3.83 -3.58
CA LYS A 118 19.43 4.57 -4.85
C LYS A 118 18.05 4.58 -5.53
N ASP A 119 17.35 3.46 -5.51
CA ASP A 119 16.09 3.30 -6.25
C ASP A 119 14.87 3.83 -5.47
N ARG A 120 14.92 3.76 -4.14
CA ARG A 120 13.81 4.12 -3.25
C ARG A 120 13.20 5.50 -3.52
N PRO A 121 13.97 6.61 -3.69
CA PRO A 121 13.36 7.92 -3.93
C PRO A 121 12.47 7.96 -5.18
N SER A 122 12.93 7.34 -6.27
CA SER A 122 12.16 7.27 -7.53
C SER A 122 10.92 6.38 -7.38
N PHE A 123 11.06 5.25 -6.67
CA PHE A 123 9.93 4.36 -6.39
C PHE A 123 8.85 5.06 -5.53
N LEU A 124 9.25 5.69 -4.41
CA LEU A 124 8.35 6.42 -3.54
C LEU A 124 7.64 7.55 -4.28
N LYS A 125 8.37 8.31 -5.11
CA LYS A 125 7.78 9.35 -5.97
C LYS A 125 6.71 8.80 -6.92
N ALA A 126 6.85 7.56 -7.41
CA ALA A 126 5.87 6.95 -8.31
C ALA A 126 4.60 6.50 -7.60
N ILE A 127 4.73 5.96 -6.38
CA ILE A 127 3.60 5.39 -5.64
C ILE A 127 2.88 6.41 -4.76
N PHE A 128 3.55 7.49 -4.36
CA PHE A 128 2.93 8.53 -3.56
C PHE A 128 1.99 9.40 -4.41
N PRO A 129 0.79 9.70 -3.89
CA PRO A 129 -0.10 10.65 -4.51
C PRO A 129 0.52 12.05 -4.52
N THR A 130 0.00 12.91 -5.37
CA THR A 130 0.36 14.33 -5.44
C THR A 130 -0.81 15.18 -4.95
N ASN A 131 -0.65 16.50 -4.81
CA ASN A 131 -1.79 17.40 -4.55
C ASN A 131 -2.68 17.02 -3.34
N GLY A 132 -2.11 16.40 -2.30
CA GLY A 132 -2.86 15.97 -1.11
C GLY A 132 -3.73 14.72 -1.29
N GLY A 133 -3.52 13.94 -2.35
CA GLY A 133 -4.20 12.66 -2.57
C GLY A 133 -3.84 11.60 -1.52
N LEU A 134 -4.45 10.42 -1.65
CA LEU A 134 -4.43 9.37 -0.64
C LEU A 134 -3.79 8.07 -1.18
N LEU A 135 -2.83 7.52 -0.44
CA LEU A 135 -2.27 6.18 -0.67
C LEU A 135 -2.95 5.16 0.25
N ILE A 136 -3.50 4.10 -0.34
CA ILE A 136 -4.20 3.05 0.40
C ILE A 136 -3.44 1.72 0.20
N ALA A 137 -2.79 1.22 1.25
CA ALA A 137 -2.25 -0.12 1.29
C ALA A 137 -3.32 -1.11 1.75
N LEU A 138 -3.45 -2.24 1.06
CA LEU A 138 -4.36 -3.30 1.47
C LEU A 138 -3.55 -4.51 1.90
N HIS A 139 -3.86 -4.99 3.09
CA HIS A 139 -3.22 -6.14 3.68
C HIS A 139 -4.23 -7.20 4.11
N ASN A 140 -3.76 -8.43 4.21
CA ASN A 140 -4.45 -9.48 4.96
C ASN A 140 -3.59 -9.98 6.11
N ASN A 141 -4.03 -9.74 7.33
CA ASN A 141 -3.34 -10.27 8.49
C ASN A 141 -3.54 -11.79 8.62
N TYR A 142 -2.47 -12.46 9.06
CA TYR A 142 -2.43 -13.86 9.44
C TYR A 142 -1.93 -13.99 10.88
N LYS A 143 -2.29 -15.06 11.59
CA LYS A 143 -1.76 -15.39 12.94
C LYS A 143 -1.80 -14.25 13.98
N GLY A 144 -2.99 -13.93 14.49
CA GLY A 144 -3.13 -13.15 15.72
C GLY A 144 -2.93 -11.64 15.60
N TYR A 145 -2.20 -11.16 14.58
CA TYR A 145 -2.01 -9.72 14.37
C TYR A 145 -3.34 -8.98 14.29
N ASN A 146 -3.47 -7.94 15.11
CA ASN A 146 -4.71 -7.19 15.32
C ASN A 146 -4.40 -5.79 15.87
N VAL A 147 -5.42 -4.93 15.90
CA VAL A 147 -5.31 -3.51 16.28
C VAL A 147 -4.64 -3.27 17.64
N HIS A 148 -4.73 -4.20 18.59
CA HIS A 148 -4.12 -4.03 19.92
C HIS A 148 -2.59 -4.01 19.89
N GLU A 149 -1.96 -4.60 18.87
CA GLU A 149 -0.50 -4.55 18.70
C GLU A 149 -0.01 -3.15 18.29
N GLU A 150 -0.89 -2.33 17.71
CA GLU A 150 -0.56 -0.98 17.25
C GLU A 150 -0.81 0.08 18.32
N VAL A 151 -1.65 -0.18 19.33
CA VAL A 151 -2.08 0.82 20.34
C VAL A 151 -0.92 1.53 21.01
N ALA A 152 0.13 0.79 21.41
CA ALA A 152 1.25 1.37 22.15
C ALA A 152 2.13 2.31 21.32
N ILE A 153 2.02 2.23 19.99
CA ILE A 153 2.80 3.04 19.04
C ILE A 153 1.91 4.01 18.25
N SER A 154 0.66 4.18 18.66
CA SER A 154 -0.32 5.07 18.03
C SER A 154 -0.61 6.30 18.87
N ASP A 155 -0.76 7.44 18.20
CA ASP A 155 -1.06 8.74 18.80
C ASP A 155 -2.52 8.86 19.21
N SER A 156 -3.42 8.13 18.53
CA SER A 156 -4.84 8.08 18.86
C SER A 156 -5.46 6.76 18.40
N ILE A 157 -6.53 6.35 19.08
CA ILE A 157 -7.21 5.08 18.80
C ILE A 157 -8.72 5.27 18.83
N SER A 158 -9.43 4.47 18.03
CA SER A 158 -10.89 4.32 18.08
C SER A 158 -11.20 2.84 17.87
N ILE A 159 -11.23 2.09 18.98
CA ILE A 159 -11.50 0.64 18.99
C ILE A 159 -12.96 0.42 19.37
N LYS A 160 -13.68 -0.34 18.56
CA LYS A 160 -15.11 -0.61 18.72
C LYS A 160 -15.31 -1.92 19.48
N LYS A 161 -16.15 -1.88 20.51
CA LYS A 161 -16.40 -3.02 21.40
C LYS A 161 -16.91 -4.27 20.67
N ASP A 162 -17.77 -4.08 19.67
CA ASP A 162 -18.46 -5.18 18.97
C ASP A 162 -17.87 -5.48 17.57
N GLN A 163 -16.61 -5.09 17.33
CA GLN A 163 -15.92 -5.34 16.07
C GLN A 163 -14.76 -6.28 16.23
N ASN A 164 -14.42 -7.00 15.17
CA ASN A 164 -13.26 -7.87 15.18
C ASN A 164 -11.98 -7.02 15.22
N PRO A 165 -11.08 -7.22 16.21
CA PRO A 165 -9.85 -6.43 16.32
C PRO A 165 -8.89 -6.63 15.15
N ARG A 166 -9.08 -7.67 14.33
CA ARG A 166 -8.31 -7.92 13.11
C ARG A 166 -8.74 -7.08 11.92
N ASP A 167 -9.90 -6.45 11.99
CA ASP A 167 -10.41 -5.58 10.93
C ASP A 167 -10.25 -4.13 11.37
N PHE A 168 -9.20 -3.47 10.88
CA PHE A 168 -8.86 -2.12 11.32
C PHE A 168 -8.14 -1.30 10.25
N TYR A 169 -8.22 0.02 10.41
CA TYR A 169 -7.38 0.96 9.69
C TYR A 169 -6.20 1.38 10.56
N LEU A 170 -5.05 1.61 9.90
CA LEU A 170 -3.99 2.46 10.42
C LEU A 170 -3.88 3.63 9.46
N CYS A 171 -3.94 4.86 9.96
CA CYS A 171 -3.80 6.05 9.12
C CYS A 171 -2.74 7.02 9.65
N THR A 172 -2.25 7.89 8.77
CA THR A 172 -1.17 8.84 9.08
C THR A 172 -1.61 10.30 9.19
N ASN A 173 -2.89 10.58 8.95
CA ASN A 173 -3.43 11.93 8.94
C ASN A 173 -4.56 12.07 9.97
N ARG A 174 -4.56 13.20 10.69
CA ARG A 174 -5.49 13.51 11.78
C ARG A 174 -6.93 13.66 11.28
N GLU A 175 -7.13 14.41 10.20
CA GLU A 175 -8.46 14.65 9.63
C GLU A 175 -9.08 13.34 9.11
N ASP A 176 -8.28 12.50 8.45
CA ASP A 176 -8.68 11.16 8.02
C ASP A 176 -9.05 10.28 9.22
N PHE A 177 -8.24 10.31 10.30
CA PHE A 177 -8.55 9.59 11.53
C PHE A 177 -9.90 10.01 12.13
N GLU A 178 -10.20 11.30 12.20
CA GLU A 178 -11.46 11.78 12.78
C GLU A 178 -12.69 11.33 11.99
N LEU A 179 -12.56 11.20 10.67
CA LEU A 179 -13.59 10.64 9.80
C LEU A 179 -13.71 9.11 9.99
N LEU A 180 -12.60 8.39 9.97
CA LEU A 180 -12.57 6.94 10.17
C LEU A 180 -13.01 6.53 11.58
N ALA A 181 -12.76 7.35 12.59
CA ALA A 181 -13.17 7.10 13.96
C ALA A 181 -14.70 7.16 14.14
N LYS A 182 -15.42 7.81 13.23
CA LYS A 182 -16.90 7.80 13.17
C LYS A 182 -17.46 6.58 12.43
N SER A 183 -16.60 5.82 11.75
CA SER A 183 -16.98 4.58 11.06
C SER A 183 -17.30 3.45 12.05
N PRO A 184 -17.94 2.37 11.60
CA PRO A 184 -18.12 1.18 12.42
C PRO A 184 -16.82 0.36 12.57
N PHE A 185 -15.69 0.76 11.99
CA PHE A 185 -14.44 -0.01 12.01
C PHE A 185 -13.48 0.48 13.09
N ASN A 186 -12.54 -0.39 13.48
CA ASN A 186 -11.44 0.00 14.33
C ASN A 186 -10.47 0.88 13.55
N VAL A 187 -9.88 1.88 14.20
CA VAL A 187 -8.82 2.70 13.60
C VAL A 187 -7.79 3.12 14.64
N VAL A 188 -6.54 3.17 14.21
CA VAL A 188 -5.44 3.79 14.94
C VAL A 188 -4.77 4.85 14.08
N LEU A 189 -4.28 5.91 14.72
CA LEU A 189 -3.52 6.99 14.09
C LEU A 189 -2.05 6.87 14.47
N GLN A 190 -1.19 7.02 13.48
CA GLN A 190 0.25 7.18 13.63
C GLN A 190 0.67 8.40 12.82
N GLU A 191 0.83 9.56 13.46
CA GLU A 191 1.14 10.84 12.79
C GLU A 191 2.52 11.39 13.16
N ASN A 192 3.24 10.71 14.04
CA ASN A 192 4.62 11.05 14.42
C ASN A 192 5.61 9.97 13.97
N SER A 193 6.83 10.37 13.62
CA SER A 193 7.88 9.43 13.23
C SER A 193 8.14 8.41 14.36
N PRO A 194 8.36 7.13 14.00
CA PRO A 194 8.44 6.05 14.99
C PRO A 194 9.71 6.16 15.83
N LYS A 195 9.61 5.79 17.11
CA LYS A 195 10.82 5.58 17.95
C LYS A 195 11.71 4.45 17.43
N LYS A 196 11.13 3.49 16.71
CA LYS A 196 11.82 2.31 16.14
C LYS A 196 11.38 2.12 14.70
N ASP A 197 12.23 2.56 13.78
CA ASP A 197 12.03 2.34 12.35
C ASP A 197 12.07 0.84 12.01
N ASN A 198 11.00 0.37 11.36
CA ASN A 198 10.87 -1.01 10.89
C ASN A 198 10.90 -1.12 9.35
N GLY A 199 11.06 -0.01 8.62
CA GLY A 199 11.11 0.05 7.17
C GLY A 199 9.76 -0.08 6.45
N SER A 200 8.63 0.01 7.14
CA SER A 200 7.31 -0.07 6.51
C SER A 200 6.96 1.15 5.67
N LEU A 201 6.04 0.94 4.74
CA LEU A 201 5.53 2.00 3.89
C LEU A 201 4.76 3.05 4.68
N SER A 202 4.10 2.68 5.79
CA SER A 202 3.44 3.62 6.68
C SER A 202 4.42 4.66 7.25
N TRP A 203 5.62 4.23 7.65
CA TRP A 203 6.65 5.14 8.16
C TRP A 203 7.22 6.04 7.08
N ALA A 204 7.50 5.47 5.90
CA ALA A 204 7.90 6.29 4.77
C ALA A 204 6.83 7.32 4.38
N ALA A 205 5.53 6.98 4.52
CA ALA A 205 4.46 7.94 4.28
C ALA A 205 4.47 9.08 5.30
N ILE A 206 4.65 8.81 6.60
CA ILE A 206 4.81 9.85 7.63
C ILE A 206 6.00 10.76 7.30
N ASP A 207 7.17 10.17 7.06
CA ASP A 207 8.40 10.93 6.82
C ASP A 207 8.35 11.77 5.53
N ASN A 208 7.44 11.45 4.60
CA ASN A 208 7.22 12.20 3.36
C ASN A 208 5.93 13.05 3.38
N ASN A 209 5.26 13.18 4.54
CA ASN A 209 4.01 13.91 4.70
C ASN A 209 2.91 13.47 3.71
N VAL A 210 2.75 12.16 3.55
CA VAL A 210 1.77 11.52 2.67
C VAL A 210 0.60 11.01 3.49
N ARG A 211 -0.62 11.36 3.07
CA ARG A 211 -1.85 10.75 3.59
C ARG A 211 -1.87 9.28 3.20
N TYR A 212 -1.84 8.43 4.21
CA TYR A 212 -1.74 6.98 4.05
C TYR A 212 -2.77 6.28 4.91
N ILE A 213 -3.38 5.24 4.34
CA ILE A 213 -4.22 4.28 5.07
C ILE A 213 -3.75 2.87 4.76
N ASN A 214 -3.49 2.09 5.80
CA ASN A 214 -3.43 0.64 5.73
C ASN A 214 -4.79 0.06 6.13
N ILE A 215 -5.32 -0.85 5.30
CA ILE A 215 -6.49 -1.66 5.60
C ILE A 215 -6.04 -3.08 5.94
N GLU A 216 -6.22 -3.44 7.21
CA GLU A 216 -5.96 -4.79 7.72
C GLU A 216 -7.27 -5.55 7.86
N THR A 217 -7.33 -6.75 7.28
CA THR A 217 -8.46 -7.69 7.44
C THR A 217 -7.96 -9.13 7.47
N ARG A 218 -8.75 -10.04 8.04
CA ARG A 218 -8.42 -11.48 7.98
C ARG A 218 -8.43 -12.00 6.53
N LEU A 219 -7.42 -12.81 6.17
CA LEU A 219 -7.44 -13.59 4.92
C LEU A 219 -8.74 -14.42 4.78
N GLY A 220 -9.41 -14.27 3.64
CA GLY A 220 -10.71 -14.87 3.33
C GLY A 220 -11.91 -13.93 3.56
N TRP A 221 -11.73 -12.78 4.21
CA TRP A 221 -12.84 -11.88 4.56
C TRP A 221 -13.11 -10.77 3.53
N LEU A 222 -13.27 -11.17 2.26
CA LEU A 222 -13.40 -10.26 1.12
C LEU A 222 -14.52 -9.22 1.29
N SER A 223 -15.68 -9.63 1.83
CA SER A 223 -16.81 -8.73 2.04
C SER A 223 -16.48 -7.60 3.03
N MET A 224 -15.69 -7.89 4.07
CA MET A 224 -15.27 -6.88 5.05
C MET A 224 -14.33 -5.86 4.42
N GLN A 225 -13.26 -6.32 3.75
CA GLN A 225 -12.27 -5.44 3.14
C GLN A 225 -12.89 -4.53 2.06
N LYS A 226 -13.86 -5.05 1.29
CA LYS A 226 -14.64 -4.24 0.33
C LYS A 226 -15.48 -3.16 1.01
N ARG A 227 -16.14 -3.46 2.15
CA ARG A 227 -16.90 -2.45 2.89
C ARG A 227 -15.99 -1.35 3.43
N MET A 228 -14.81 -1.71 3.91
CA MET A 228 -13.82 -0.77 4.40
C MET A 228 -13.34 0.17 3.28
N LEU A 229 -12.96 -0.37 2.12
CA LEU A 229 -12.60 0.43 0.95
C LEU A 229 -13.73 1.38 0.50
N VAL A 230 -14.98 0.89 0.47
CA VAL A 230 -16.15 1.73 0.11
C VAL A 230 -16.36 2.85 1.13
N TYR A 231 -16.04 2.64 2.40
CA TYR A 231 -16.14 3.69 3.40
C TYR A 231 -15.10 4.80 3.14
N ILE A 232 -13.84 4.44 2.88
CA ILE A 232 -12.79 5.41 2.51
C ILE A 232 -13.22 6.20 1.27
N GLU A 233 -13.72 5.51 0.25
CA GLU A 233 -14.15 6.14 -1.00
C GLU A 233 -15.26 7.17 -0.83
N LYS A 234 -16.19 6.92 0.09
CA LYS A 234 -17.34 7.79 0.31
C LYS A 234 -17.07 8.96 1.24
N ASN A 235 -16.08 8.84 2.13
CA ASN A 235 -15.93 9.76 3.25
C ASN A 235 -14.63 10.55 3.23
N LEU A 236 -13.58 10.05 2.59
CA LEU A 236 -12.29 10.73 2.50
C LEU A 236 -12.15 11.34 1.10
N GLN A 237 -11.74 12.61 1.02
CA GLN A 237 -11.49 13.29 -0.25
C GLN A 237 -10.05 13.03 -0.70
#